data_AF-A0A8C4Z2G8-F1
#
_entry.id   AF-A0A8C4Z2G8-F1
#
_cell.length_a   1.000
_cell.length_b   1.000
_cell.length_c   1.000
_cell.angle_alpha   90.00
_cell.angle_beta   90.00
_cell.angle_gamma   90.00
#
_symmetry.space_group_name_H-M   'P 1'
#
loop_
_entity.id
_entity.type
_entity.pdbx_description
1 polymer ?
#
loop_
_entity_poly.entity_id
_entity_poly.type
_entity_poly.pdbx_seq_one_letter_code
_entity_poly.pdbx_strand_id
1 'polypeptide(L)'
;IDREHINSLHGKWAVSSSDDDDGEELPSSKTVSSIYHAPLSPDTVTEYESPLSGKRKKDQEESGWALSDSDGDDDAVGLGNKANNPTSRRAPSPKAKKPKVDERPPSPYGRQYYIEETDDFFETHVPCLNDTYRFYLNKVTGLDKTYNTGALHIRDILSPLFGTLKESVQFNYCFDIPWMVEQYPPEFRDLPVLIVHGDKREAKARLLKQAQPFPHVRFCQAKLDIAFGTHHTKMMLLWYEEGFRVVITTSNLIRADWYQKTQGLWLSPLFPRLPDGSPSSDGESPTLFKKDLLEYLASYRAPELGEWIQRIREHDLSETRVYLIGSTPGRYLGDDMDRWGHLRLRKLLYDHSIPVPDDEIWPVIGQFSSIGSMGLDKTKWLAGEFQRTLTTLGRSSVRQDPPIHLVYPSVDDVRNSLEGYPAGGSLPYSIQTAEKQLWLHSYFHRWKADTTGRSQAMPHIKLYMRASPDFTKLAWFLITSANLSKAAWGNLEKNSSQVMVRSYELGVLYLPSAFDMAFFPVQKNPFPATSSSKAFPVPIDLPPQPYLKTDQPWIWNIPHNQSPDTHGNIWVPS
;
A
#
# COMPACT_ATOMS: atom_id res chain seq x y z
N ILE A 1 26.45 -57.52 -18.69
CA ILE A 1 26.05 -58.58 -17.75
C ILE A 1 24.86 -58.01 -16.96
N ASP A 2 23.65 -57.94 -17.53
CA ASP A 2 22.76 -59.03 -18.00
C ASP A 2 22.06 -59.69 -16.81
N ARG A 3 20.73 -59.87 -16.75
CA ARG A 3 19.61 -59.66 -17.73
C ARG A 3 18.32 -59.25 -16.97
N GLU A 4 17.29 -58.62 -17.57
CA GLU A 4 16.22 -59.16 -18.44
C GLU A 4 15.55 -60.46 -17.88
N HIS A 5 14.26 -60.80 -18.05
CA HIS A 5 13.11 -60.27 -18.84
C HIS A 5 11.78 -60.82 -18.21
N ILE A 6 10.52 -60.73 -18.68
CA ILE A 6 9.82 -60.29 -19.92
C ILE A 6 8.31 -60.02 -19.63
N ASN A 7 7.66 -59.07 -20.34
CA ASN A 7 6.22 -58.92 -20.76
C ASN A 7 5.04 -59.36 -19.82
N SER A 8 3.73 -59.21 -20.08
CA SER A 8 2.88 -58.90 -21.26
C SER A 8 1.56 -58.25 -20.79
N LEU A 9 1.03 -57.11 -21.28
CA LEU A 9 0.49 -56.70 -22.60
C LEU A 9 -1.01 -57.02 -22.85
N HIS A 10 -1.67 -56.10 -23.58
CA HIS A 10 -3.06 -56.11 -24.16
C HIS A 10 -4.23 -55.64 -23.25
N GLY A 11 -5.29 -55.02 -23.78
CA GLY A 11 -5.65 -54.80 -25.21
C GLY A 11 -6.47 -53.52 -25.52
N LYS A 12 -6.71 -53.28 -26.82
CA LYS A 12 -7.49 -52.15 -27.39
C LYS A 12 -8.92 -52.58 -27.78
N TRP A 13 -9.84 -51.62 -27.91
CA TRP A 13 -11.02 -51.70 -28.80
C TRP A 13 -11.34 -50.33 -29.42
N ALA A 14 -12.03 -50.31 -30.58
CA ALA A 14 -12.41 -49.13 -31.38
C ALA A 14 -13.52 -49.50 -32.41
N VAL A 15 -13.89 -48.59 -33.33
CA VAL A 15 -14.88 -48.72 -34.45
C VAL A 15 -16.35 -48.54 -33.99
N SER A 16 -17.03 -47.40 -34.25
CA SER A 16 -17.73 -46.87 -35.46
C SER A 16 -19.16 -47.44 -35.68
N SER A 17 -20.11 -46.82 -36.37
CA SER A 17 -20.22 -45.51 -37.11
C SER A 17 -21.65 -44.92 -36.87
N SER A 18 -22.45 -44.22 -37.71
CA SER A 18 -22.39 -43.76 -39.12
C SER A 18 -23.56 -42.77 -39.41
N ASP A 19 -23.31 -41.74 -40.24
CA ASP A 19 -24.12 -41.17 -41.38
C ASP A 19 -25.56 -40.61 -41.11
N ASP A 20 -26.19 -39.68 -41.87
CA ASP A 20 -26.05 -39.14 -43.26
C ASP A 20 -26.33 -37.58 -43.38
N ASP A 21 -26.28 -37.04 -44.62
CA ASP A 21 -26.60 -35.68 -45.17
C ASP A 21 -28.04 -35.12 -44.89
N ASP A 22 -28.53 -33.91 -45.25
CA ASP A 22 -28.26 -32.82 -46.26
C ASP A 22 -28.16 -31.40 -45.61
N GLY A 23 -27.94 -30.23 -46.27
CA GLY A 23 -27.56 -29.86 -47.66
C GLY A 23 -28.12 -28.47 -48.14
N GLU A 24 -27.26 -27.62 -48.74
CA GLU A 24 -27.54 -26.37 -49.55
C GLU A 24 -28.35 -25.19 -48.88
N GLU A 25 -28.36 -23.91 -49.32
CA GLU A 25 -27.63 -23.13 -50.36
C GLU A 25 -27.36 -21.65 -49.94
N LEU A 26 -26.82 -20.81 -50.83
CA LEU A 26 -26.45 -19.37 -50.69
C LEU A 26 -27.36 -18.47 -51.60
N PRO A 27 -27.14 -17.16 -51.88
CA PRO A 27 -26.34 -16.08 -51.23
C PRO A 27 -27.08 -14.70 -51.06
N SER A 28 -26.34 -13.69 -50.54
CA SER A 28 -26.10 -12.37 -51.21
C SER A 28 -26.53 -11.03 -50.53
N SER A 29 -25.52 -10.17 -50.31
CA SER A 29 -25.50 -8.68 -50.45
C SER A 29 -26.54 -7.80 -49.68
N LYS A 30 -26.21 -6.62 -49.14
CA LYS A 30 -25.44 -5.50 -49.74
C LYS A 30 -24.76 -4.57 -48.71
N THR A 31 -23.75 -3.85 -49.21
CA THR A 31 -23.08 -2.67 -48.64
C THR A 31 -24.00 -1.44 -48.57
N VAL A 32 -23.72 -0.45 -47.68
CA VAL A 32 -23.49 0.98 -48.02
C VAL A 32 -23.31 1.89 -46.77
N SER A 33 -22.39 2.86 -46.93
CA SER A 33 -21.95 4.03 -46.13
C SER A 33 -22.62 4.49 -44.81
N SER A 34 -21.72 4.88 -43.91
CA SER A 34 -21.78 6.02 -42.97
C SER A 34 -22.52 7.30 -43.41
N ILE A 35 -22.91 8.13 -42.43
CA ILE A 35 -22.59 9.58 -42.38
C ILE A 35 -22.71 10.12 -40.94
N TYR A 36 -21.96 11.18 -40.62
CA TYR A 36 -21.98 11.87 -39.31
C TYR A 36 -23.19 12.81 -39.19
N HIS A 37 -23.66 13.07 -37.96
CA HIS A 37 -24.01 14.43 -37.53
C HIS A 37 -24.08 14.58 -36.00
N ALA A 38 -23.66 15.75 -35.53
CA ALA A 38 -23.84 16.33 -34.20
C ALA A 38 -23.71 17.86 -34.35
N PRO A 39 -23.94 18.70 -33.31
CA PRO A 39 -24.61 18.45 -32.03
C PRO A 39 -25.89 19.32 -31.88
N LEU A 40 -26.55 19.30 -30.72
CA LEU A 40 -27.29 20.45 -30.19
C LEU A 40 -27.62 20.27 -28.70
N SER A 41 -27.21 21.24 -27.88
CA SER A 41 -27.74 21.50 -26.53
C SER A 41 -28.71 22.69 -26.60
N PRO A 42 -29.60 22.87 -25.62
CA PRO A 42 -29.23 23.79 -24.53
C PRO A 42 -29.67 23.33 -23.14
N ASP A 43 -29.24 24.08 -22.13
CA ASP A 43 -29.44 23.81 -20.70
C ASP A 43 -30.88 23.99 -20.21
N THR A 44 -31.21 23.33 -19.09
CA THR A 44 -32.09 23.94 -18.09
C THR A 44 -31.70 23.45 -16.70
N VAL A 45 -31.17 24.34 -15.86
CA VAL A 45 -30.86 24.06 -14.45
C VAL A 45 -32.16 23.97 -13.66
N THR A 46 -32.28 23.00 -12.76
CA THR A 46 -33.31 22.97 -11.72
C THR A 46 -32.68 22.64 -10.37
N GLU A 47 -32.70 23.61 -9.45
CA GLU A 47 -32.29 23.42 -8.07
C GLU A 47 -33.36 22.64 -7.31
N TYR A 48 -32.94 21.71 -6.46
CA TYR A 48 -33.80 21.04 -5.49
C TYR A 48 -33.13 21.03 -4.11
N GLU A 49 -33.47 22.03 -3.30
CA GLU A 49 -33.23 21.95 -1.85
C GLU A 49 -34.09 20.84 -1.23
N SER A 50 -33.62 20.24 -0.12
CA SER A 50 -34.41 19.32 0.69
C SER A 50 -33.95 19.36 2.15
N PRO A 51 -34.83 19.75 3.10
CA PRO A 51 -34.42 20.01 4.48
C PRO A 51 -34.38 18.74 5.34
N LEU A 52 -33.23 18.45 5.96
CA LEU A 52 -33.10 17.42 6.99
C LEU A 52 -33.28 18.02 8.39
N SER A 53 -34.38 17.69 9.05
CA SER A 53 -34.61 18.03 10.46
C SER A 53 -34.03 16.95 11.39
N GLY A 54 -33.26 17.36 12.40
CA GLY A 54 -32.55 16.45 13.30
C GLY A 54 -33.28 16.19 14.63
N LYS A 55 -33.05 15.02 15.22
CA LYS A 55 -33.31 14.73 16.64
C LYS A 55 -32.12 14.01 17.28
N ARG A 56 -31.64 14.54 18.41
CA ARG A 56 -30.59 13.93 19.26
C ARG A 56 -31.21 13.00 20.31
N LYS A 57 -30.48 11.95 20.71
CA LYS A 57 -30.56 11.42 22.09
C LYS A 57 -29.23 10.80 22.55
N LYS A 58 -29.00 10.89 23.87
CA LYS A 58 -27.92 10.31 24.71
C LYS A 58 -28.46 9.03 25.40
N ASP A 59 -27.70 8.09 25.99
CA ASP A 59 -26.23 7.85 26.07
C ASP A 59 -25.92 6.44 25.46
N GLN A 60 -25.04 5.49 25.86
CA GLN A 60 -24.12 5.28 27.00
C GLN A 60 -23.07 4.17 26.67
N GLU A 61 -22.05 3.97 27.53
CA GLU A 61 -21.13 2.80 27.71
C GLU A 61 -20.82 1.85 26.52
N GLU A 62 -19.60 1.78 25.97
CA GLU A 62 -18.29 1.34 26.51
C GLU A 62 -17.87 -0.08 26.07
N SER A 63 -17.00 -0.14 25.07
CA SER A 63 -16.11 -1.27 24.77
C SER A 63 -14.81 -0.74 24.15
N GLY A 64 -13.70 -1.48 24.24
CA GLY A 64 -12.37 -1.04 23.80
C GLY A 64 -12.13 -1.25 22.30
N TRP A 65 -11.50 -0.27 21.63
CA TRP A 65 -11.25 -0.30 20.18
C TRP A 65 -9.76 -0.10 19.85
N ALA A 66 -9.09 -1.18 19.46
CA ALA A 66 -7.81 -1.18 18.78
C ALA A 66 -7.64 -2.48 17.96
N LEU A 67 -6.89 -2.41 16.86
CA LEU A 67 -6.71 -3.47 15.84
C LEU A 67 -7.99 -3.86 15.06
N SER A 68 -7.80 -4.40 13.85
CA SER A 68 -8.84 -4.51 12.81
C SER A 68 -9.35 -5.94 12.64
N ASP A 69 -10.21 -6.38 13.57
CA ASP A 69 -11.07 -7.57 13.40
C ASP A 69 -12.52 -7.09 13.24
N SER A 70 -12.98 -7.06 11.99
CA SER A 70 -14.32 -6.56 11.60
C SER A 70 -15.31 -7.71 11.42
N ASP A 71 -15.52 -8.50 12.47
CA ASP A 71 -16.59 -9.50 12.52
C ASP A 71 -17.88 -8.83 13.01
N GLY A 72 -19.01 -9.03 12.31
CA GLY A 72 -20.22 -8.26 12.57
C GLY A 72 -21.35 -8.43 11.56
N ASP A 73 -21.60 -9.66 11.10
CA ASP A 73 -22.82 -10.08 10.41
C ASP A 73 -23.23 -11.44 11.00
N ASP A 74 -24.52 -11.63 11.33
CA ASP A 74 -25.15 -12.95 11.50
C ASP A 74 -26.68 -12.82 11.46
N ASP A 75 -27.33 -13.60 10.58
CA ASP A 75 -28.79 -13.68 10.47
C ASP A 75 -29.35 -14.72 11.45
N ALA A 76 -30.21 -14.32 12.39
CA ALA A 76 -30.92 -15.26 13.26
C ALA A 76 -32.34 -14.79 13.64
N VAL A 77 -33.36 -15.47 13.09
CA VAL A 77 -34.77 -15.28 13.47
C VAL A 77 -35.13 -16.25 14.61
N GLY A 78 -35.61 -15.73 15.75
CA GLY A 78 -36.00 -16.55 16.90
C GLY A 78 -37.04 -15.89 17.82
N LEU A 79 -38.13 -16.61 18.11
CA LEU A 79 -39.23 -16.16 18.98
C LEU A 79 -38.98 -16.54 20.46
N GLY A 80 -39.30 -15.67 21.42
CA GLY A 80 -39.23 -16.04 22.84
C GLY A 80 -39.59 -14.95 23.86
N ASN A 81 -40.89 -14.81 24.20
CA ASN A 81 -41.35 -13.96 25.31
C ASN A 81 -41.40 -14.75 26.64
N LYS A 82 -40.73 -14.27 27.71
CA LYS A 82 -41.32 -14.07 29.08
C LYS A 82 -40.33 -13.69 30.20
N ALA A 83 -40.57 -12.50 30.77
CA ALA A 83 -40.84 -12.21 32.19
C ALA A 83 -39.89 -12.62 33.35
N ASN A 84 -39.53 -11.57 34.11
CA ASN A 84 -39.57 -11.44 35.58
C ASN A 84 -38.39 -11.83 36.51
N ASN A 85 -37.79 -10.73 37.00
CA ASN A 85 -37.44 -10.40 38.40
C ASN A 85 -36.07 -10.79 39.01
N PRO A 86 -35.50 -9.92 39.86
CA PRO A 86 -34.13 -10.02 40.33
C PRO A 86 -34.00 -10.59 41.75
N THR A 87 -32.83 -11.17 42.07
CA THR A 87 -32.37 -11.29 43.46
C THR A 87 -30.91 -10.82 43.58
N SER A 88 -30.64 -9.99 44.58
CA SER A 88 -29.32 -9.39 44.78
C SER A 88 -28.33 -10.38 45.41
N ARG A 89 -27.20 -10.61 44.75
CA ARG A 89 -25.98 -11.13 45.38
C ARG A 89 -24.78 -10.29 44.92
N ARG A 90 -24.13 -9.64 45.89
CA ARG A 90 -23.05 -8.67 45.67
C ARG A 90 -21.73 -9.40 45.39
N ALA A 91 -21.35 -9.53 44.12
CA ALA A 91 -20.06 -10.10 43.72
C ALA A 91 -18.89 -9.17 44.10
N PRO A 92 -17.65 -9.69 44.26
CA PRO A 92 -16.47 -8.87 44.53
C PRO A 92 -16.17 -7.90 43.39
N SER A 93 -15.63 -6.72 43.71
CA SER A 93 -15.17 -5.76 42.71
C SER A 93 -14.06 -6.36 41.83
N PRO A 94 -14.17 -6.29 40.49
CA PRO A 94 -13.07 -6.66 39.62
C PRO A 94 -11.84 -5.80 39.92
N LYS A 95 -10.68 -6.42 40.12
CA LYS A 95 -9.41 -5.68 40.13
C LYS A 95 -9.27 -5.01 38.76
N ALA A 96 -9.11 -3.69 38.73
CA ALA A 96 -8.97 -2.94 37.49
C ALA A 96 -7.80 -3.52 36.68
N LYS A 97 -8.10 -4.12 35.52
CA LYS A 97 -7.07 -4.44 34.53
C LYS A 97 -6.48 -3.11 34.08
N LYS A 98 -5.16 -2.94 34.24
CA LYS A 98 -4.46 -1.85 33.56
C LYS A 98 -4.78 -1.96 32.06
N PRO A 99 -5.11 -0.87 31.35
CA PRO A 99 -5.19 -0.90 29.90
C PRO A 99 -3.86 -1.44 29.34
N LYS A 100 -3.92 -2.37 28.39
CA LYS A 100 -2.74 -2.64 27.56
C LYS A 100 -2.47 -1.37 26.76
N VAL A 101 -1.21 -0.94 26.74
CA VAL A 101 -0.77 0.22 25.99
C VAL A 101 -0.30 -0.29 24.64
N ASP A 102 -0.96 0.16 23.56
CA ASP A 102 -0.47 -0.03 22.20
C ASP A 102 0.73 0.91 21.95
N GLU A 103 1.84 0.57 22.58
CA GLU A 103 3.18 1.03 22.23
C GLU A 103 3.90 -0.16 21.57
N ARG A 104 4.61 0.10 20.46
CA ARG A 104 5.62 -0.86 19.97
C ARG A 104 6.53 -1.17 21.17
N PRO A 105 6.71 -2.45 21.57
CA PRO A 105 7.45 -2.76 22.80
C PRO A 105 8.81 -2.07 22.73
N PRO A 106 9.17 -1.25 23.74
CA PRO A 106 10.38 -0.45 23.69
C PRO A 106 11.58 -1.40 23.52
N SER A 107 12.45 -1.09 22.56
CA SER A 107 13.55 -1.98 22.20
C SER A 107 14.37 -2.31 23.46
N PRO A 108 14.55 -3.60 23.80
CA PRO A 108 14.97 -4.00 25.16
C PRO A 108 16.37 -3.53 25.56
N TYR A 109 17.15 -3.01 24.61
CA TYR A 109 18.51 -2.51 24.76
C TYR A 109 18.59 -0.98 25.03
N GLY A 110 17.47 -0.26 25.02
CA GLY A 110 17.44 1.19 25.23
C GLY A 110 18.29 1.96 24.21
N ARG A 111 19.09 2.94 24.66
CA ARG A 111 19.98 3.73 23.78
C ARG A 111 21.10 2.91 23.11
N GLN A 112 21.40 1.69 23.58
CA GLN A 112 22.43 0.83 23.00
C GLN A 112 21.94 -0.01 21.81
N TYR A 113 20.66 0.09 21.42
CA TYR A 113 20.11 -0.65 20.27
C TYR A 113 20.63 -0.16 18.91
N TYR A 114 20.93 1.14 18.81
CA TYR A 114 21.32 1.75 17.54
C TYR A 114 22.82 1.86 17.43
N ILE A 115 23.37 1.29 16.36
CA ILE A 115 24.71 1.60 15.89
C ILE A 115 24.73 3.09 15.50
N GLU A 116 25.82 3.77 15.82
CA GLU A 116 26.05 5.16 15.43
C GLU A 116 26.37 5.23 13.93
N GLU A 117 25.61 6.04 13.20
CA GLU A 117 25.78 6.23 11.76
C GLU A 117 26.82 7.33 11.55
N THR A 118 28.00 6.94 11.09
CA THR A 118 29.11 7.84 10.77
C THR A 118 28.76 8.79 9.62
N ASP A 119 29.39 9.97 9.56
CA ASP A 119 29.04 11.00 8.58
C ASP A 119 29.15 10.53 7.12
N ASP A 120 30.05 9.59 6.83
CA ASP A 120 30.23 8.95 5.52
C ASP A 120 29.10 7.98 5.11
N PHE A 121 28.14 7.70 6.00
CA PHE A 121 26.84 7.10 5.65
C PHE A 121 25.85 8.15 5.11
N PHE A 122 26.01 9.42 5.50
CA PHE A 122 25.22 10.56 5.04
C PHE A 122 25.88 11.31 3.88
N GLU A 123 27.18 11.12 3.61
CA GLU A 123 27.85 11.61 2.40
C GLU A 123 27.09 11.18 1.14
N THR A 124 26.45 12.14 0.47
CA THR A 124 25.62 11.89 -0.70
C THR A 124 26.47 11.79 -1.96
N HIS A 125 26.59 10.57 -2.49
CA HIS A 125 26.50 10.43 -3.94
C HIS A 125 25.11 10.93 -4.34
N VAL A 126 25.04 12.18 -4.81
CA VAL A 126 23.77 12.84 -5.19
C VAL A 126 22.99 11.90 -6.11
N PRO A 127 21.76 11.50 -5.76
CA PRO A 127 20.99 10.57 -6.59
C PRO A 127 20.83 11.17 -7.97
N CYS A 128 20.81 10.32 -9.01
CA CYS A 128 20.62 10.80 -10.37
C CYS A 128 19.25 11.50 -10.47
N LEU A 129 19.25 12.84 -10.46
CA LEU A 129 18.01 13.62 -10.52
C LEU A 129 17.26 13.45 -11.86
N ASN A 130 17.85 12.70 -12.80
CA ASN A 130 17.27 12.25 -14.07
C ASN A 130 17.01 10.72 -14.11
N ASP A 131 16.90 10.06 -12.96
CA ASP A 131 16.39 8.69 -12.89
C ASP A 131 15.01 8.61 -13.57
N THR A 132 14.82 7.59 -14.41
CA THR A 132 13.60 7.44 -15.22
C THR A 132 12.36 7.18 -14.36
N TYR A 133 12.49 6.35 -13.31
CA TYR A 133 11.37 5.91 -12.47
C TYR A 133 11.28 6.70 -11.16
N ARG A 134 12.38 7.33 -10.74
CA ARG A 134 12.51 8.05 -9.46
C ARG A 134 12.07 7.22 -8.25
N PHE A 135 12.28 5.90 -8.35
CA PHE A 135 12.00 4.91 -7.32
C PHE A 135 13.30 4.64 -6.55
N TYR A 136 13.27 4.84 -5.24
CA TYR A 136 14.44 4.67 -4.37
C TYR A 136 14.11 3.79 -3.18
N LEU A 137 15.10 3.04 -2.71
CA LEU A 137 15.06 2.38 -1.39
C LEU A 137 15.70 3.27 -0.34
N ASN A 138 15.39 3.03 0.93
CA ASN A 138 16.11 3.70 2.01
C ASN A 138 17.56 3.19 2.14
N LYS A 139 18.45 4.04 2.65
CA LYS A 139 19.72 3.59 3.24
C LYS A 139 19.42 2.66 4.43
N VAL A 140 20.24 1.62 4.61
CA VAL A 140 20.08 0.59 5.64
C VAL A 140 21.40 0.39 6.38
N THR A 141 21.38 0.60 7.70
CA THR A 141 22.56 0.61 8.56
C THR A 141 23.03 -0.81 8.88
N GLY A 142 24.29 -1.12 8.57
CA GLY A 142 24.88 -2.46 8.71
C GLY A 142 24.88 -3.33 7.45
N LEU A 143 24.39 -2.81 6.31
CA LEU A 143 24.71 -3.39 5.00
C LEU A 143 26.07 -2.90 4.49
N ASP A 144 26.67 -3.64 3.56
CA ASP A 144 27.80 -3.14 2.77
C ASP A 144 27.43 -1.85 2.02
N LYS A 145 28.39 -0.92 1.88
CA LYS A 145 28.19 0.39 1.27
C LYS A 145 27.64 0.33 -0.16
N THR A 146 27.98 -0.70 -0.93
CA THR A 146 27.48 -0.90 -2.30
C THR A 146 25.95 -1.01 -2.34
N TYR A 147 25.32 -1.65 -1.35
CA TYR A 147 23.85 -1.75 -1.24
C TYR A 147 23.17 -0.46 -0.80
N ASN A 148 23.91 0.55 -0.34
CA ASN A 148 23.41 1.88 -0.03
C ASN A 148 23.74 2.93 -1.10
N THR A 149 24.46 2.55 -2.16
CA THR A 149 24.74 3.43 -3.30
C THR A 149 23.45 3.83 -4.01
N GLY A 150 23.13 5.12 -4.06
CA GLY A 150 21.87 5.63 -4.63
C GLY A 150 20.62 5.37 -3.78
N ALA A 151 20.75 4.76 -2.60
CA ALA A 151 19.67 4.67 -1.61
C ALA A 151 19.60 5.97 -0.78
N LEU A 152 18.41 6.32 -0.27
CA LEU A 152 18.16 7.62 0.36
C LEU A 152 17.75 7.51 1.84
N HIS A 153 18.44 8.25 2.71
CA HIS A 153 17.96 8.55 4.04
C HIS A 153 17.06 9.80 4.01
N ILE A 154 16.22 10.00 5.04
CA ILE A 154 15.37 11.20 5.17
C ILE A 154 16.18 12.51 5.18
N ARG A 155 17.40 12.49 5.74
CA ARG A 155 18.35 13.63 5.66
C ARG A 155 18.74 13.99 4.23
N ASP A 156 18.85 12.99 3.34
CA ASP A 156 19.20 13.21 1.94
C ASP A 156 18.01 13.88 1.19
N ILE A 157 16.78 13.51 1.56
CA ILE A 157 15.53 14.04 0.99
C ILE A 157 15.24 15.48 1.45
N LEU A 158 15.59 15.80 2.70
CA LEU A 158 15.43 17.14 3.30
C LEU A 158 16.67 18.05 3.10
N SER A 159 17.68 17.57 2.38
CA SER A 159 18.94 18.30 2.13
C SER A 159 18.72 19.58 1.31
N PRO A 160 19.49 20.67 1.53
CA PRO A 160 19.45 21.87 0.68
C PRO A 160 19.75 21.56 -0.79
N LEU A 161 20.43 20.45 -1.09
CA LEU A 161 20.66 19.95 -2.45
C LEU A 161 19.37 19.62 -3.23
N PHE A 162 18.23 19.47 -2.54
CA PHE A 162 16.92 19.20 -3.15
C PHE A 162 16.06 20.46 -3.33
N GLY A 163 16.51 21.61 -2.82
CA GLY A 163 15.86 22.93 -2.88
C GLY A 163 15.95 23.69 -1.56
N THR A 164 15.79 25.02 -1.62
CA THR A 164 15.81 25.92 -0.45
C THR A 164 14.44 25.93 0.22
N LEU A 165 14.26 25.16 1.30
CA LEU A 165 12.94 24.89 1.89
C LEU A 165 12.30 26.15 2.50
N LYS A 166 10.96 26.25 2.41
CA LYS A 166 10.12 27.28 3.05
C LYS A 166 9.15 26.72 4.08
N GLU A 167 8.45 25.65 3.73
CA GLU A 167 7.48 24.96 4.58
C GLU A 167 7.39 23.49 4.16
N SER A 168 6.89 22.61 5.04
CA SER A 168 6.62 21.22 4.68
C SER A 168 5.35 20.65 5.32
N VAL A 169 4.78 19.62 4.69
CA VAL A 169 3.75 18.75 5.29
C VAL A 169 4.29 17.35 5.42
N GLN A 170 4.05 16.74 6.59
CA GLN A 170 4.41 15.36 6.91
C GLN A 170 3.12 14.56 7.19
N PHE A 171 2.66 13.81 6.19
CA PHE A 171 1.58 12.84 6.36
C PHE A 171 2.19 11.53 6.85
N ASN A 172 1.75 11.02 8.00
CA ASN A 172 2.19 9.71 8.49
C ASN A 172 1.21 9.04 9.45
N TYR A 173 1.51 7.78 9.80
CA TYR A 173 0.85 7.03 10.86
C TYR A 173 1.54 7.27 12.21
N CYS A 174 2.86 7.15 12.28
CA CYS A 174 3.64 7.23 13.54
C CYS A 174 4.79 8.25 13.44
N PHE A 175 5.01 8.97 14.53
CA PHE A 175 5.94 10.10 14.64
C PHE A 175 6.71 10.07 15.97
N ASP A 176 8.01 10.31 15.88
CA ASP A 176 8.89 10.78 16.95
C ASP A 176 9.27 12.22 16.58
N ILE A 177 8.68 13.22 17.25
CA ILE A 177 8.80 14.63 16.85
C ILE A 177 10.24 15.15 17.05
N PRO A 178 10.92 14.93 18.21
CA PRO A 178 12.33 15.27 18.35
C PRO A 178 13.20 14.66 17.25
N TRP A 179 13.07 13.35 17.01
CA TRP A 179 13.85 12.68 15.96
C TRP A 179 13.54 13.24 14.57
N MET A 180 12.27 13.50 14.25
CA MET A 180 11.86 14.05 12.96
C MET A 180 12.49 15.43 12.71
N VAL A 181 12.45 16.33 13.69
CA VAL A 181 13.03 17.68 13.61
C VAL A 181 14.57 17.62 13.49
N GLU A 182 15.23 16.65 14.13
CA GLU A 182 16.66 16.38 13.96
C GLU A 182 17.07 15.93 12.53
N GLN A 183 16.12 15.51 11.68
CA GLN A 183 16.41 15.13 10.29
C GLN A 183 16.37 16.30 9.30
N TYR A 184 15.80 17.44 9.69
CA TYR A 184 15.91 18.68 8.92
C TYR A 184 17.32 19.28 9.11
N PRO A 185 17.94 19.83 8.05
CA PRO A 185 19.15 20.64 8.16
C PRO A 185 18.99 21.77 9.18
N PRO A 186 20.05 22.17 9.92
CA PRO A 186 19.97 23.24 10.93
C PRO A 186 19.29 24.53 10.43
N GLU A 187 19.55 24.92 9.19
CA GLU A 187 18.99 26.09 8.50
C GLU A 187 17.49 25.99 8.19
N PHE A 188 16.95 24.77 8.10
CA PHE A 188 15.54 24.49 7.83
C PHE A 188 14.76 24.03 9.07
N ARG A 189 15.45 23.83 10.20
CA ARG A 189 14.91 23.12 11.38
C ARG A 189 13.79 23.86 12.12
N ASP A 190 13.71 25.18 11.97
CA ASP A 190 12.67 26.02 12.58
C ASP A 190 11.64 26.56 11.57
N LEU A 191 11.66 26.07 10.33
CA LEU A 191 10.61 26.37 9.34
C LEU A 191 9.30 25.67 9.73
N PRO A 192 8.12 26.16 9.27
CA PRO A 192 6.87 25.57 9.69
C PRO A 192 6.68 24.18 9.08
N VAL A 193 6.17 23.25 9.91
CA VAL A 193 5.90 21.87 9.52
C VAL A 193 4.47 21.51 9.90
N LEU A 194 3.64 21.13 8.95
CA LEU A 194 2.28 20.63 9.20
C LEU A 194 2.28 19.10 9.31
N ILE A 195 1.87 18.56 10.45
CA ILE A 195 1.75 17.12 10.67
C ILE A 195 0.32 16.65 10.43
N VAL A 196 0.14 15.74 9.47
CA VAL A 196 -1.15 15.12 9.17
C VAL A 196 -1.19 13.70 9.74
N HIS A 197 -2.09 13.47 10.70
CA HIS A 197 -2.09 12.28 11.55
C HIS A 197 -3.49 11.73 11.82
N GLY A 198 -3.59 10.44 12.15
CA GLY A 198 -4.86 9.77 12.50
C GLY A 198 -5.19 9.73 13.99
N ASP A 199 -4.21 9.97 14.86
CA ASP A 199 -4.34 9.75 16.31
C ASP A 199 -5.56 10.41 16.96
N LYS A 200 -6.12 9.71 17.94
CA LYS A 200 -7.25 10.14 18.78
C LYS A 200 -6.87 10.02 20.26
N ARG A 201 -7.66 10.67 21.13
CA ARG A 201 -7.60 10.53 22.60
C ARG A 201 -6.16 10.59 23.16
N GLU A 202 -5.71 9.56 23.87
CA GLU A 202 -4.42 9.49 24.57
C GLU A 202 -3.23 9.51 23.60
N ALA A 203 -3.36 8.90 22.41
CA ALA A 203 -2.32 8.95 21.38
C ALA A 203 -2.12 10.39 20.88
N LYS A 204 -3.22 11.11 20.58
CA LYS A 204 -3.15 12.53 20.20
C LYS A 204 -2.54 13.37 21.32
N ALA A 205 -2.88 13.09 22.58
CA ALA A 205 -2.28 13.79 23.73
C ALA A 205 -0.77 13.53 23.86
N ARG A 206 -0.29 12.31 23.58
CA ARG A 206 1.15 12.00 23.50
C ARG A 206 1.82 12.75 22.36
N LEU A 207 1.24 12.72 21.15
CA LEU A 207 1.77 13.40 19.96
C LEU A 207 1.91 14.92 20.18
N LEU A 208 0.86 15.57 20.69
CA LEU A 208 0.89 17.00 21.02
C LEU A 208 1.90 17.33 22.12
N LYS A 209 2.12 16.42 23.08
CA LYS A 209 3.15 16.60 24.11
C LYS A 209 4.58 16.55 23.53
N GLN A 210 4.84 15.66 22.58
CA GLN A 210 6.16 15.59 21.91
C GLN A 210 6.53 16.89 21.19
N ALA A 211 5.55 17.60 20.63
CA ALA A 211 5.76 18.85 19.89
C ALA A 211 5.84 20.12 20.75
N GLN A 212 5.67 20.03 22.08
CA GLN A 212 5.76 21.21 22.97
C GLN A 212 7.07 22.03 22.86
N PRO A 213 8.25 21.44 22.56
CA PRO A 213 9.48 22.20 22.32
C PRO A 213 9.57 22.89 20.95
N PHE A 214 8.66 22.58 20.01
CA PHE A 214 8.80 22.88 18.59
C PHE A 214 7.62 23.73 18.08
N PRO A 215 7.59 25.05 18.37
CA PRO A 215 6.42 25.91 18.11
C PRO A 215 6.11 26.11 16.62
N HIS A 216 7.05 25.76 15.73
CA HIS A 216 6.85 25.74 14.27
C HIS A 216 6.03 24.53 13.78
N VAL A 217 5.80 23.51 14.63
CA VAL A 217 5.02 22.31 14.29
C VAL A 217 3.52 22.53 14.47
N ARG A 218 2.77 22.48 13.36
CA ARG A 218 1.30 22.53 13.30
C ARG A 218 0.71 21.12 13.14
N PHE A 219 -0.59 20.96 13.41
CA PHE A 219 -1.28 19.67 13.32
C PHE A 219 -2.58 19.74 12.52
N CYS A 220 -2.83 18.72 11.70
CA CYS A 220 -4.07 18.44 10.99
C CYS A 220 -4.51 17.01 11.32
N GLN A 221 -5.63 16.85 12.02
CA GLN A 221 -6.15 15.53 12.40
C GLN A 221 -7.08 14.99 11.31
N ALA A 222 -6.67 13.90 10.66
CA ALA A 222 -7.46 13.23 9.63
C ALA A 222 -8.74 12.59 10.21
N LYS A 223 -9.85 12.69 9.48
CA LYS A 223 -11.17 12.23 9.93
C LYS A 223 -11.35 10.74 9.67
N LEU A 224 -11.26 9.95 10.74
CA LEU A 224 -11.44 8.49 10.72
C LEU A 224 -12.81 8.14 11.30
N ASP A 225 -13.87 8.52 10.60
CA ASP A 225 -15.25 8.40 11.09
C ASP A 225 -15.83 6.98 10.93
N ILE A 226 -15.22 6.16 10.06
CA ILE A 226 -15.49 4.72 9.97
C ILE A 226 -14.59 3.97 10.96
N ALA A 227 -15.21 3.10 11.78
CA ALA A 227 -14.50 2.34 12.80
C ALA A 227 -13.47 1.36 12.22
N PHE A 228 -12.39 1.10 12.97
CA PHE A 228 -11.17 0.41 12.52
C PHE A 228 -10.40 1.07 11.35
N GLY A 229 -10.75 2.29 10.96
CA GLY A 229 -9.98 3.09 10.00
C GLY A 229 -8.67 3.62 10.58
N THR A 230 -7.63 3.71 9.74
CA THR A 230 -6.30 4.24 10.09
C THR A 230 -5.87 5.34 9.11
N HIS A 231 -5.14 6.36 9.57
CA HIS A 231 -4.39 7.24 8.68
C HIS A 231 -3.02 6.62 8.44
N HIS A 232 -2.84 5.95 7.31
CA HIS A 232 -1.68 5.11 7.05
C HIS A 232 -0.81 5.60 5.88
N THR A 233 -1.33 6.53 5.06
CA THR A 233 -0.60 7.38 4.11
C THR A 233 0.69 7.95 4.67
N LYS A 234 1.72 7.94 3.83
CA LYS A 234 3.10 8.35 4.13
C LYS A 234 3.61 9.21 2.99
N MET A 235 3.50 10.53 3.16
CA MET A 235 3.76 11.51 2.10
C MET A 235 4.41 12.77 2.68
N MET A 236 5.40 13.31 1.97
CA MET A 236 5.95 14.64 2.20
C MET A 236 5.47 15.58 1.10
N LEU A 237 4.99 16.77 1.49
CA LEU A 237 4.85 17.91 0.58
C LEU A 237 5.92 18.92 0.97
N LEU A 238 6.81 19.26 0.04
CA LEU A 238 7.98 20.10 0.29
C LEU A 238 7.91 21.32 -0.64
N TRP A 239 7.83 22.52 -0.06
CA TRP A 239 7.75 23.77 -0.81
C TRP A 239 9.01 24.59 -0.59
N TYR A 240 9.60 25.08 -1.69
CA TYR A 240 10.93 25.68 -1.72
C TYR A 240 10.92 27.09 -2.34
N GLU A 241 12.10 27.70 -2.50
CA GLU A 241 12.29 28.87 -3.36
C GLU A 241 12.14 28.54 -4.85
N GLU A 242 12.66 27.39 -5.26
CA GLU A 242 12.79 26.97 -6.66
C GLU A 242 11.55 26.25 -7.21
N GLY A 243 10.62 25.84 -6.34
CA GLY A 243 9.39 25.14 -6.74
C GLY A 243 8.79 24.27 -5.62
N PHE A 244 8.21 23.14 -6.02
CA PHE A 244 7.49 22.20 -5.14
C PHE A 244 7.90 20.75 -5.42
N ARG A 245 7.86 19.88 -4.41
CA ARG A 245 8.13 18.44 -4.55
C ARG A 245 7.17 17.61 -3.71
N VAL A 246 6.77 16.47 -4.26
CA VAL A 246 5.99 15.44 -3.58
C VAL A 246 6.90 14.22 -3.36
N VAL A 247 6.84 13.64 -2.17
CA VAL A 247 7.53 12.38 -1.85
C VAL A 247 6.48 11.40 -1.31
N ILE A 248 6.32 10.23 -1.92
CA ILE A 248 5.40 9.19 -1.42
C ILE A 248 6.25 8.01 -1.00
N THR A 249 6.17 7.62 0.27
CA THR A 249 7.10 6.67 0.92
C THR A 249 6.34 5.61 1.72
N THR A 250 7.08 4.65 2.28
CA THR A 250 6.54 3.57 3.13
C THR A 250 7.01 3.67 4.58
N SER A 251 7.95 4.56 4.89
CA SER A 251 8.52 4.75 6.23
C SER A 251 7.63 5.56 7.18
N ASN A 252 7.55 5.13 8.45
CA ASN A 252 7.10 6.00 9.53
C ASN A 252 8.18 7.05 9.86
N LEU A 253 7.81 8.14 10.55
CA LEU A 253 8.76 9.18 10.98
C LEU A 253 9.32 8.87 12.36
N ILE A 254 10.02 7.74 12.44
CA ILE A 254 10.74 7.25 13.63
C ILE A 254 12.08 6.64 13.20
N ARG A 255 13.13 6.74 14.02
CA ARG A 255 14.48 6.21 13.72
C ARG A 255 14.46 4.74 13.25
N ALA A 256 13.70 3.90 13.96
CA ALA A 256 13.62 2.47 13.67
C ALA A 256 13.10 2.11 12.27
N ASP A 257 12.35 3.00 11.61
CA ASP A 257 11.81 2.76 10.27
C ASP A 257 12.79 3.13 9.15
N TRP A 258 13.78 3.98 9.44
CA TRP A 258 14.83 4.38 8.48
C TRP A 258 16.18 3.67 8.72
N TYR A 259 16.31 2.97 9.86
CA TYR A 259 17.55 2.33 10.32
C TYR A 259 17.85 0.99 9.62
N GLN A 260 17.03 -0.05 9.84
CA GLN A 260 17.35 -1.44 9.43
C GLN A 260 16.22 -2.17 8.68
N LYS A 261 15.22 -1.43 8.19
CA LYS A 261 14.11 -1.98 7.40
C LYS A 261 14.31 -1.74 5.91
N THR A 262 13.68 -2.56 5.08
CA THR A 262 13.49 -2.22 3.66
C THR A 262 12.21 -1.41 3.49
N GLN A 263 12.39 -0.15 3.13
CA GLN A 263 11.38 0.83 2.74
C GLN A 263 11.63 1.23 1.29
N GLY A 264 10.60 1.72 0.62
CA GLY A 264 10.72 2.40 -0.67
C GLY A 264 10.07 3.78 -0.66
N LEU A 265 10.43 4.59 -1.64
CA LEU A 265 9.81 5.87 -1.94
C LEU A 265 9.85 6.20 -3.44
N TRP A 266 8.85 6.96 -3.86
CA TRP A 266 8.87 7.73 -5.09
C TRP A 266 9.15 9.20 -4.78
N LEU A 267 10.06 9.79 -5.56
CA LEU A 267 10.46 11.19 -5.47
C LEU A 267 9.99 11.92 -6.73
N SER A 268 9.17 12.97 -6.60
CA SER A 268 8.74 13.72 -7.78
C SER A 268 9.89 14.51 -8.44
N PRO A 269 9.73 14.89 -9.73
CA PRO A 269 10.47 16.03 -10.28
C PRO A 269 10.39 17.27 -9.37
N LEU A 270 11.28 18.24 -9.56
CA LEU A 270 11.03 19.57 -9.02
C LEU A 270 9.97 20.23 -9.90
N PHE A 271 8.81 20.51 -9.34
CA PHE A 271 7.71 21.16 -10.03
C PHE A 271 7.91 22.67 -9.97
N PRO A 272 8.16 23.37 -11.10
CA PRO A 272 8.34 24.82 -11.10
C PRO A 272 7.00 25.53 -10.83
N ARG A 273 7.03 26.80 -10.44
CA ARG A 273 5.82 27.61 -10.31
C ARG A 273 5.29 27.99 -11.70
N LEU A 274 3.98 27.94 -11.89
CA LEU A 274 3.31 28.43 -13.10
C LEU A 274 3.37 29.97 -13.15
N PRO A 275 3.25 30.58 -14.34
CA PRO A 275 3.08 32.02 -14.49
C PRO A 275 1.86 32.55 -13.72
N ASP A 276 1.97 33.76 -13.15
CA ASP A 276 0.84 34.40 -12.49
C ASP A 276 -0.30 34.64 -13.51
N GLY A 277 -1.49 34.12 -13.20
CA GLY A 277 -2.67 34.16 -14.08
C GLY A 277 -2.90 32.92 -14.95
N SER A 278 -2.06 31.88 -14.87
CA SER A 278 -2.32 30.58 -15.53
C SER A 278 -3.69 30.00 -15.15
N PRO A 279 -4.46 29.43 -16.11
CA PRO A 279 -5.68 28.67 -15.84
C PRO A 279 -5.48 27.54 -14.82
N SER A 280 -6.55 27.19 -14.09
CA SER A 280 -6.52 26.10 -13.09
C SER A 280 -6.31 24.70 -13.65
N SER A 281 -6.34 24.56 -14.98
CA SER A 281 -6.02 23.35 -15.75
C SER A 281 -4.54 23.20 -16.11
N ASP A 282 -3.75 24.27 -15.99
CA ASP A 282 -2.35 24.28 -16.43
C ASP A 282 -1.47 23.37 -15.56
N GLY A 283 -0.41 22.85 -16.17
CA GLY A 283 0.55 21.99 -15.48
C GLY A 283 -0.02 20.66 -15.00
N GLU A 284 -1.06 20.15 -15.66
CA GLU A 284 -1.50 18.77 -15.50
C GLU A 284 -0.67 17.81 -16.37
N SER A 285 -0.49 16.61 -15.86
CA SER A 285 0.25 15.48 -16.43
C SER A 285 -0.61 14.56 -17.30
N PRO A 286 -0.01 13.79 -18.22
CA PRO A 286 -0.69 12.71 -18.94
C PRO A 286 -1.30 11.62 -18.03
N THR A 287 -0.92 11.58 -16.75
CA THR A 287 -1.40 10.63 -15.75
C THR A 287 -2.50 11.18 -14.83
N LEU A 288 -2.91 12.44 -15.02
CA LEU A 288 -3.86 13.18 -14.17
C LEU A 288 -3.45 13.31 -12.69
N PHE A 289 -2.14 13.20 -12.41
CA PHE A 289 -1.61 13.22 -11.05
C PHE A 289 -1.90 14.53 -10.29
N LYS A 290 -1.95 15.69 -10.95
CA LYS A 290 -2.23 16.97 -10.28
C LYS A 290 -3.67 17.00 -9.77
N LYS A 291 -4.63 16.66 -10.62
CA LYS A 291 -6.04 16.48 -10.28
C LYS A 291 -6.21 15.44 -9.18
N ASP A 292 -5.65 14.24 -9.34
CA ASP A 292 -5.79 13.15 -8.38
C ASP A 292 -5.27 13.56 -6.98
N LEU A 293 -4.12 14.24 -6.92
CA LEU A 293 -3.55 14.72 -5.66
C LEU A 293 -4.39 15.84 -5.02
N LEU A 294 -4.94 16.75 -5.83
CA LEU A 294 -5.84 17.80 -5.35
C LEU A 294 -7.15 17.20 -4.81
N GLU A 295 -7.74 16.20 -5.47
CA GLU A 295 -8.90 15.46 -4.97
C GLU A 295 -8.58 14.67 -3.69
N TYR A 296 -7.41 14.02 -3.65
CA TYR A 296 -6.95 13.29 -2.48
C TYR A 296 -6.82 14.19 -1.25
N LEU A 297 -6.20 15.36 -1.39
CA LEU A 297 -6.08 16.33 -0.31
C LEU A 297 -7.43 16.96 0.09
N ALA A 298 -8.30 17.24 -0.88
CA ALA A 298 -9.65 17.74 -0.61
C ALA A 298 -10.52 16.75 0.20
N SER A 299 -10.28 15.44 0.06
CA SER A 299 -11.01 14.39 0.79
C SER A 299 -10.94 14.51 2.32
N TYR A 300 -9.86 15.10 2.86
CA TYR A 300 -9.66 15.32 4.30
C TYR A 300 -10.66 16.33 4.88
N ARG A 301 -11.19 17.24 4.05
CA ARG A 301 -12.08 18.35 4.44
C ARG A 301 -11.52 19.11 5.66
N ALA A 302 -10.23 19.46 5.57
CA ALA A 302 -9.42 20.06 6.62
C ALA A 302 -8.87 21.42 6.13
N PRO A 303 -9.21 22.56 6.77
CA PRO A 303 -8.76 23.88 6.31
C PRO A 303 -7.24 24.05 6.34
N GLU A 304 -6.53 23.31 7.19
CA GLU A 304 -5.07 23.30 7.31
C GLU A 304 -4.37 22.86 6.01
N LEU A 305 -5.06 22.12 5.15
CA LEU A 305 -4.57 21.71 3.82
C LEU A 305 -4.95 22.69 2.70
N GLY A 306 -5.74 23.73 2.97
CA GLY A 306 -6.21 24.68 1.96
C GLY A 306 -5.07 25.43 1.27
N GLU A 307 -4.10 25.91 2.04
CA GLU A 307 -2.88 26.57 1.54
C GLU A 307 -2.05 25.63 0.65
N TRP A 308 -1.99 24.34 1.00
CA TRP A 308 -1.23 23.32 0.30
C TRP A 308 -1.89 22.87 -1.01
N ILE A 309 -3.22 22.71 -1.00
CA ILE A 309 -4.03 22.52 -2.21
C ILE A 309 -3.84 23.71 -3.16
N GLN A 310 -3.81 24.95 -2.65
CA GLN A 310 -3.59 26.13 -3.46
C GLN A 310 -2.16 26.19 -4.05
N ARG A 311 -1.12 25.91 -3.24
CA ARG A 311 0.26 25.80 -3.75
C ARG A 311 0.38 24.77 -4.87
N ILE A 312 -0.26 23.60 -4.75
CA ILE A 312 -0.22 22.56 -5.81
C ILE A 312 -0.90 23.05 -7.11
N ARG A 313 -1.96 23.88 -7.04
CA ARG A 313 -2.54 24.52 -8.24
C ARG A 313 -1.55 25.44 -8.94
N GLU A 314 -0.75 26.18 -8.17
CA GLU A 314 0.22 27.17 -8.65
C GLU A 314 1.53 26.58 -9.19
N HIS A 315 1.73 25.26 -9.20
CA HIS A 315 2.94 24.62 -9.74
C HIS A 315 2.62 23.70 -10.92
N ASP A 316 3.61 23.53 -11.79
CA ASP A 316 3.54 22.66 -12.96
C ASP A 316 3.96 21.23 -12.61
N LEU A 317 3.01 20.30 -12.69
CA LEU A 317 3.18 18.87 -12.38
C LEU A 317 3.20 18.00 -13.65
N SER A 318 3.24 18.60 -14.85
CA SER A 318 3.05 17.92 -16.14
C SER A 318 4.03 16.77 -16.42
N GLU A 319 5.28 16.91 -15.96
CA GLU A 319 6.34 15.88 -16.00
C GLU A 319 6.04 14.59 -15.20
N THR A 320 4.87 14.47 -14.56
CA THR A 320 4.54 13.30 -13.72
C THR A 320 4.11 12.08 -14.54
N ARG A 321 4.99 11.09 -14.63
CA ARG A 321 4.79 9.83 -15.38
C ARG A 321 4.15 8.68 -14.57
N VAL A 322 3.66 8.92 -13.35
CA VAL A 322 3.06 7.90 -12.48
C VAL A 322 1.63 8.26 -12.08
N TYR A 323 0.74 7.28 -12.03
CA TYR A 323 -0.65 7.48 -11.62
C TYR A 323 -0.81 7.39 -10.10
N LEU A 324 -1.69 8.20 -9.51
CA LEU A 324 -1.92 8.18 -8.07
C LEU A 324 -2.95 7.11 -7.67
N ILE A 325 -2.61 6.28 -6.70
CA ILE A 325 -3.51 5.30 -6.08
C ILE A 325 -3.78 5.73 -4.64
N GLY A 326 -4.85 6.50 -4.44
CA GLY A 326 -5.33 6.88 -3.11
C GLY A 326 -6.36 5.89 -2.54
N SER A 327 -6.42 5.80 -1.22
CA SER A 327 -7.60 5.34 -0.48
C SER A 327 -8.00 6.42 0.51
N THR A 328 -9.31 6.66 0.66
CA THR A 328 -9.86 7.62 1.63
C THR A 328 -11.05 6.98 2.35
N PRO A 329 -11.32 7.27 3.64
CA PRO A 329 -12.41 6.63 4.38
C PRO A 329 -13.78 7.07 3.86
N GLY A 330 -14.62 6.12 3.46
CA GLY A 330 -15.95 6.42 2.95
C GLY A 330 -16.73 5.21 2.42
N ARG A 331 -17.91 5.51 1.89
CA ARG A 331 -18.78 4.59 1.15
C ARG A 331 -19.15 5.27 -0.17
N TYR A 332 -18.72 4.66 -1.27
CA TYR A 332 -18.79 5.25 -2.60
C TYR A 332 -19.76 4.45 -3.47
N LEU A 333 -20.50 5.13 -4.35
CA LEU A 333 -21.66 4.62 -5.10
C LEU A 333 -21.56 5.08 -6.56
N GLY A 334 -21.97 4.23 -7.51
CA GLY A 334 -21.91 4.56 -8.94
C GLY A 334 -20.49 4.94 -9.37
N ASP A 335 -20.35 6.02 -10.14
CA ASP A 335 -19.06 6.46 -10.70
C ASP A 335 -18.03 6.83 -9.62
N ASP A 336 -18.45 7.26 -8.42
CA ASP A 336 -17.53 7.50 -7.29
C ASP A 336 -16.78 6.24 -6.83
N MET A 337 -17.25 5.03 -7.18
CA MET A 337 -16.65 3.78 -6.75
C MET A 337 -15.22 3.58 -7.29
N ASP A 338 -14.87 4.13 -8.45
CA ASP A 338 -13.55 3.92 -9.06
C ASP A 338 -12.48 4.96 -8.64
N ARG A 339 -12.84 5.90 -7.77
CA ARG A 339 -11.93 6.97 -7.32
C ARG A 339 -10.86 6.47 -6.35
N TRP A 340 -11.15 5.42 -5.58
CA TRP A 340 -10.29 4.97 -4.46
C TRP A 340 -10.00 3.46 -4.45
N GLY A 341 -8.93 3.08 -3.76
CA GLY A 341 -8.61 1.70 -3.42
C GLY A 341 -8.45 0.77 -4.63
N HIS A 342 -8.95 -0.46 -4.48
CA HIS A 342 -8.75 -1.50 -5.50
C HIS A 342 -9.57 -1.27 -6.77
N LEU A 343 -10.60 -0.43 -6.74
CA LEU A 343 -11.33 -0.04 -7.93
C LEU A 343 -10.61 1.06 -8.71
N ARG A 344 -9.91 1.99 -8.03
CA ARG A 344 -8.98 2.93 -8.69
C ARG A 344 -7.87 2.23 -9.45
N LEU A 345 -7.24 1.26 -8.80
CA LEU A 345 -6.23 0.42 -9.45
C LEU A 345 -6.84 -0.34 -10.66
N ARG A 346 -8.03 -0.92 -10.51
CA ARG A 346 -8.71 -1.65 -11.60
C ARG A 346 -9.04 -0.75 -12.79
N LYS A 347 -9.51 0.47 -12.55
CA LYS A 347 -9.87 1.45 -13.59
C LYS A 347 -8.64 1.88 -14.39
N LEU A 348 -7.56 2.24 -13.71
CA LEU A 348 -6.30 2.63 -14.36
C LEU A 348 -5.67 1.47 -15.13
N LEU A 349 -5.73 0.24 -14.61
CA LEU A 349 -5.31 -0.95 -15.35
C LEU A 349 -6.19 -1.18 -16.60
N TYR A 350 -7.52 -1.03 -16.49
CA TYR A 350 -8.46 -1.23 -17.59
C TYR A 350 -8.29 -0.21 -18.73
N ASP A 351 -8.02 1.05 -18.40
CA ASP A 351 -7.90 2.14 -19.39
C ASP A 351 -6.49 2.33 -19.95
N HIS A 352 -5.43 2.07 -19.16
CA HIS A 352 -4.08 2.51 -19.50
C HIS A 352 -3.02 1.39 -19.56
N SER A 353 -3.30 0.17 -19.09
CA SER A 353 -2.35 -0.94 -19.28
C SER A 353 -2.56 -1.63 -20.64
N ILE A 354 -1.47 -2.17 -21.17
CA ILE A 354 -1.44 -2.82 -22.50
C ILE A 354 -1.72 -4.32 -22.29
N PRO A 355 -2.75 -4.90 -22.94
CA PRO A 355 -2.94 -6.35 -22.94
C PRO A 355 -1.73 -7.09 -23.50
N VAL A 356 -1.36 -8.19 -22.85
CA VAL A 356 -0.25 -9.07 -23.26
C VAL A 356 -0.81 -10.42 -23.73
N PRO A 357 -0.12 -11.14 -24.64
CA PRO A 357 -0.44 -12.53 -24.92
C PRO A 357 -0.28 -13.41 -23.67
N ASP A 358 -1.10 -14.46 -23.61
CA ASP A 358 -1.08 -15.51 -22.59
C ASP A 358 -1.16 -14.96 -21.15
N ASP A 359 -1.97 -13.92 -20.92
CA ASP A 359 -1.98 -13.18 -19.65
C ASP A 359 -2.42 -14.04 -18.45
N GLU A 360 -3.14 -15.15 -18.68
CA GLU A 360 -3.45 -16.15 -17.66
C GLU A 360 -2.25 -16.83 -16.99
N ILE A 361 -1.07 -16.85 -17.62
CA ILE A 361 0.14 -17.39 -16.99
C ILE A 361 1.06 -16.30 -16.42
N TRP A 362 0.73 -15.01 -16.57
CA TRP A 362 1.48 -13.90 -15.95
C TRP A 362 1.15 -13.79 -14.46
N PRO A 363 2.07 -14.13 -13.53
CA PRO A 363 1.77 -14.10 -12.10
C PRO A 363 1.53 -12.69 -11.55
N VAL A 364 0.63 -12.62 -10.57
CA VAL A 364 0.46 -11.47 -9.67
C VAL A 364 1.38 -11.66 -8.47
N ILE A 365 2.12 -10.62 -8.08
CA ILE A 365 2.94 -10.60 -6.88
C ILE A 365 2.46 -9.47 -5.98
N GLY A 366 2.16 -9.79 -4.72
CA GLY A 366 1.81 -8.82 -3.69
C GLY A 366 2.72 -9.00 -2.48
N GLN A 367 3.40 -7.94 -2.07
CA GLN A 367 4.30 -7.90 -0.92
C GLN A 367 3.80 -6.83 0.07
N PHE A 368 3.77 -7.16 1.36
CA PHE A 368 3.23 -6.27 2.39
C PHE A 368 3.86 -6.54 3.77
N SER A 369 3.60 -5.66 4.74
CA SER A 369 4.10 -5.78 6.12
C SER A 369 3.00 -6.17 7.13
N SER A 370 1.73 -6.20 6.74
CA SER A 370 0.59 -6.54 7.59
C SER A 370 -0.53 -7.19 6.78
N ILE A 371 -1.37 -7.96 7.46
CA ILE A 371 -2.48 -8.73 6.88
C ILE A 371 -3.72 -8.52 7.75
N GLY A 372 -4.83 -8.11 7.13
CA GLY A 372 -6.14 -8.01 7.77
C GLY A 372 -7.01 -9.25 7.58
N SER A 373 -8.18 -9.28 8.23
CA SER A 373 -9.20 -10.32 7.97
C SER A 373 -9.71 -10.21 6.52
N MET A 374 -9.65 -11.33 5.80
CA MET A 374 -10.13 -11.49 4.42
C MET A 374 -11.33 -12.43 4.31
N GLY A 375 -11.71 -13.10 5.41
CA GLY A 375 -12.85 -14.02 5.49
C GLY A 375 -12.46 -15.50 5.49
N LEU A 376 -13.46 -16.35 5.71
CA LEU A 376 -13.33 -17.79 5.97
C LEU A 376 -12.69 -18.59 4.83
N ASP A 377 -12.76 -18.08 3.60
CA ASP A 377 -12.20 -18.71 2.41
C ASP A 377 -11.83 -17.67 1.33
N LYS A 378 -11.04 -18.08 0.33
CA LYS A 378 -10.52 -17.17 -0.71
C LYS A 378 -11.61 -16.42 -1.49
N THR A 379 -12.82 -16.98 -1.64
CA THR A 379 -13.89 -16.36 -2.44
C THR A 379 -14.50 -15.14 -1.75
N LYS A 380 -14.34 -14.99 -0.42
CA LYS A 380 -14.95 -13.90 0.35
C LYS A 380 -14.38 -12.51 0.04
N TRP A 381 -13.12 -12.42 -0.41
CA TRP A 381 -12.52 -11.15 -0.80
C TRP A 381 -11.37 -11.30 -1.81
N LEU A 382 -10.37 -12.13 -1.48
CA LEU A 382 -9.13 -12.23 -2.27
C LEU A 382 -9.42 -12.65 -3.72
N ALA A 383 -10.02 -13.81 -3.95
CA ALA A 383 -10.45 -14.26 -5.27
C ALA A 383 -11.76 -13.59 -5.72
N GLY A 384 -12.63 -13.22 -4.78
CA GLY A 384 -13.96 -12.65 -5.07
C GLY A 384 -13.93 -11.28 -5.73
N GLU A 385 -13.03 -10.38 -5.31
CA GLU A 385 -12.94 -9.02 -5.85
C GLU A 385 -11.51 -8.50 -6.05
N PHE A 386 -10.57 -8.81 -5.16
CA PHE A 386 -9.24 -8.18 -5.19
C PHE A 386 -8.36 -8.74 -6.31
N GLN A 387 -8.39 -10.05 -6.52
CA GLN A 387 -7.73 -10.75 -7.63
C GLN A 387 -8.16 -10.16 -8.98
N ARG A 388 -9.46 -9.95 -9.24
CA ARG A 388 -9.91 -9.32 -10.49
C ARG A 388 -9.37 -7.89 -10.70
N THR A 389 -9.05 -7.16 -9.62
CA THR A 389 -8.29 -5.91 -9.77
C THR A 389 -6.86 -6.19 -10.27
N LEU A 390 -6.10 -7.03 -9.56
CA LEU A 390 -4.69 -7.29 -9.87
C LEU A 390 -4.48 -8.02 -11.21
N THR A 391 -5.49 -8.77 -11.68
CA THR A 391 -5.43 -9.51 -12.95
C THR A 391 -5.97 -8.73 -14.16
N THR A 392 -6.55 -7.54 -13.97
CA THR A 392 -7.01 -6.71 -15.10
C THR A 392 -5.81 -6.21 -15.92
N LEU A 393 -5.85 -6.45 -17.24
CA LEU A 393 -4.96 -5.81 -18.22
C LEU A 393 -5.80 -5.33 -19.43
N GLY A 394 -5.79 -4.02 -19.65
CA GLY A 394 -6.64 -3.33 -20.61
C GLY A 394 -8.11 -3.76 -20.57
N ARG A 395 -8.76 -3.77 -21.73
CA ARG A 395 -10.21 -4.03 -21.86
C ARG A 395 -10.60 -5.51 -22.02
N SER A 396 -9.77 -6.43 -21.52
CA SER A 396 -10.04 -7.87 -21.65
C SER A 396 -11.26 -8.32 -20.82
N SER A 397 -12.23 -8.93 -21.50
CA SER A 397 -13.43 -9.52 -20.89
C SER A 397 -13.17 -10.88 -20.23
N VAL A 398 -12.07 -11.56 -20.60
CA VAL A 398 -11.73 -12.89 -20.10
C VAL A 398 -11.45 -12.83 -18.59
N ARG A 399 -11.97 -13.81 -17.84
CA ARG A 399 -11.65 -14.01 -16.42
C ARG A 399 -10.63 -15.14 -16.31
N GLN A 400 -9.39 -14.76 -16.06
CA GLN A 400 -8.29 -15.68 -15.80
C GLN A 400 -7.89 -15.61 -14.32
N ASP A 401 -7.50 -16.76 -13.77
CA ASP A 401 -6.98 -16.92 -12.40
C ASP A 401 -5.49 -17.28 -12.44
N PRO A 402 -4.59 -16.34 -12.81
CA PRO A 402 -3.14 -16.56 -12.80
C PRO A 402 -2.61 -16.83 -11.38
N PRO A 403 -1.38 -17.37 -11.26
CA PRO A 403 -0.74 -17.57 -9.97
C PRO A 403 -0.65 -16.26 -9.17
N ILE A 404 -0.93 -16.34 -7.86
CA ILE A 404 -0.72 -15.25 -6.91
C ILE A 404 0.40 -15.65 -5.95
N HIS A 405 1.47 -14.86 -5.92
CA HIS A 405 2.55 -14.98 -4.95
C HIS A 405 2.42 -13.87 -3.91
N LEU A 406 2.14 -14.25 -2.66
CA LEU A 406 2.03 -13.31 -1.54
C LEU A 406 3.33 -13.35 -0.72
N VAL A 407 4.14 -12.30 -0.82
CA VAL A 407 5.44 -12.20 -0.13
C VAL A 407 5.25 -11.58 1.25
N TYR A 408 5.51 -12.38 2.28
CA TYR A 408 5.40 -11.97 3.68
C TYR A 408 6.48 -12.67 4.53
N PRO A 409 7.17 -11.97 5.45
CA PRO A 409 8.22 -12.59 6.26
C PRO A 409 7.72 -13.78 7.09
N SER A 410 8.44 -14.88 7.00
CA SER A 410 8.30 -16.02 7.92
C SER A 410 8.92 -15.70 9.29
N VAL A 411 8.63 -16.53 10.29
CA VAL A 411 9.30 -16.47 11.61
C VAL A 411 10.83 -16.52 11.47
N ASP A 412 11.34 -17.32 10.53
CA ASP A 412 12.77 -17.45 10.28
C ASP A 412 13.38 -16.26 9.51
N ASP A 413 12.62 -15.59 8.65
CA ASP A 413 13.09 -14.34 8.02
C ASP A 413 13.29 -13.26 9.09
N VAL A 414 12.33 -13.13 10.03
CA VAL A 414 12.39 -12.17 11.15
C VAL A 414 13.50 -12.54 12.14
N ARG A 415 13.60 -13.81 12.54
CA ARG A 415 14.60 -14.30 13.52
C ARG A 415 16.03 -14.08 13.03
N ASN A 416 16.30 -14.22 11.74
CA ASN A 416 17.62 -14.04 11.14
C ASN A 416 17.83 -12.62 10.55
N SER A 417 17.00 -11.64 10.91
CA SER A 417 17.07 -10.26 10.42
C SER A 417 18.08 -9.39 11.18
N LEU A 418 18.43 -8.22 10.64
CA LEU A 418 19.32 -7.24 11.27
C LEU A 418 18.81 -6.75 12.63
N GLU A 419 17.50 -6.53 12.76
CA GLU A 419 16.83 -6.11 14.01
C GLU A 419 16.52 -7.30 14.94
N GLY A 420 16.64 -8.55 14.47
CA GLY A 420 16.16 -9.75 15.16
C GLY A 420 14.62 -9.77 15.30
N TYR A 421 14.12 -10.43 16.36
CA TYR A 421 12.68 -10.45 16.65
C TYR A 421 12.03 -9.05 16.78
N PRO A 422 12.70 -8.00 17.32
CA PRO A 422 12.22 -6.61 17.29
C PRO A 422 11.81 -6.04 15.92
N ALA A 423 12.24 -6.63 14.79
CA ALA A 423 11.74 -6.28 13.46
C ALA A 423 10.23 -6.56 13.34
N GLY A 424 9.79 -7.66 13.96
CA GLY A 424 8.43 -8.18 13.97
C GLY A 424 7.38 -7.27 14.61
N GLY A 425 7.82 -6.31 15.43
CA GLY A 425 6.96 -5.22 15.92
C GLY A 425 6.46 -4.26 14.82
N SER A 426 7.08 -4.27 13.63
CA SER A 426 6.63 -3.57 12.43
C SER A 426 5.92 -4.49 11.42
N LEU A 427 5.68 -5.76 11.79
CA LEU A 427 5.04 -6.77 10.95
C LEU A 427 3.70 -7.25 11.55
N PRO A 428 2.69 -6.38 11.78
CA PRO A 428 1.48 -6.78 12.52
C PRO A 428 0.54 -7.69 11.71
N TYR A 429 0.64 -9.00 11.95
CA TYR A 429 -0.38 -10.01 11.64
C TYR A 429 -0.74 -10.75 12.93
N SER A 430 -1.97 -10.60 13.41
CA SER A 430 -2.39 -11.14 14.73
C SER A 430 -2.79 -12.62 14.64
N ILE A 431 -2.61 -13.38 15.72
CA ILE A 431 -3.06 -14.78 15.79
C ILE A 431 -4.58 -14.90 15.64
N GLN A 432 -5.34 -13.96 16.22
CA GLN A 432 -6.81 -13.90 16.13
C GLN A 432 -7.29 -13.73 14.68
N THR A 433 -6.56 -12.94 13.89
CA THR A 433 -6.81 -12.76 12.45
C THR A 433 -6.27 -13.95 11.64
N ALA A 434 -5.17 -14.59 12.07
CA ALA A 434 -4.52 -15.67 11.35
C ALA A 434 -5.28 -17.00 11.41
N GLU A 435 -5.74 -17.40 12.59
CA GLU A 435 -6.50 -18.64 12.82
C GLU A 435 -7.79 -18.70 11.99
N LYS A 436 -8.41 -17.54 11.73
CA LYS A 436 -9.62 -17.39 10.89
C LYS A 436 -9.39 -17.60 9.39
N GLN A 437 -8.14 -17.61 8.92
CA GLN A 437 -7.82 -17.62 7.49
C GLN A 437 -6.57 -18.43 7.12
N LEU A 438 -6.33 -19.57 7.79
CA LEU A 438 -5.19 -20.48 7.51
C LEU A 438 -5.07 -20.90 6.03
N TRP A 439 -6.19 -20.91 5.28
CA TRP A 439 -6.21 -21.13 3.82
C TRP A 439 -5.25 -20.21 3.06
N LEU A 440 -5.02 -19.00 3.57
CA LEU A 440 -4.16 -17.97 2.99
C LEU A 440 -2.69 -18.38 2.97
N HIS A 441 -2.24 -19.16 3.97
CA HIS A 441 -0.81 -19.43 4.17
C HIS A 441 -0.21 -20.26 3.02
N SER A 442 -1.06 -20.97 2.26
CA SER A 442 -0.67 -21.67 1.03
C SER A 442 -0.20 -20.76 -0.11
N TYR A 443 -0.50 -19.45 -0.03
CA TYR A 443 -0.05 -18.44 -0.99
C TYR A 443 1.27 -17.76 -0.57
N PHE A 444 1.85 -18.10 0.60
CA PHE A 444 2.97 -17.35 1.17
C PHE A 444 4.34 -17.72 0.59
N HIS A 445 5.13 -16.67 0.37
CA HIS A 445 6.47 -16.67 -0.19
C HIS A 445 7.41 -15.87 0.73
N ARG A 446 8.64 -16.35 0.89
CA ARG A 446 9.66 -15.82 1.81
C ARG A 446 10.05 -14.39 1.45
N TRP A 447 10.45 -13.61 2.45
CA TRP A 447 11.13 -12.35 2.17
C TRP A 447 12.53 -12.64 1.59
N LYS A 448 12.74 -12.23 0.34
CA LYS A 448 13.98 -12.41 -0.39
C LYS A 448 14.30 -11.18 -1.22
N ALA A 449 15.49 -10.64 -0.99
CA ALA A 449 16.02 -9.42 -1.59
C ALA A 449 17.57 -9.47 -1.62
N ASP A 450 18.14 -10.66 -1.87
CA ASP A 450 19.58 -10.91 -1.98
C ASP A 450 20.19 -10.03 -3.10
N THR A 451 19.44 -9.80 -4.19
CA THR A 451 19.80 -8.89 -5.30
C THR A 451 20.01 -7.45 -4.85
N THR A 452 19.30 -6.97 -3.82
CA THR A 452 19.49 -5.63 -3.22
C THR A 452 20.23 -5.66 -1.87
N GLY A 453 20.80 -6.81 -1.48
CA GLY A 453 21.47 -7.02 -0.18
C GLY A 453 20.56 -6.97 1.04
N ARG A 454 19.23 -7.01 0.85
CA ARG A 454 18.21 -6.63 1.85
C ARG A 454 17.41 -7.79 2.43
N SER A 455 17.76 -9.04 2.17
CA SER A 455 17.08 -10.21 2.77
C SER A 455 17.07 -10.21 4.31
N GLN A 456 18.05 -9.57 4.97
CA GLN A 456 18.05 -9.39 6.43
C GLN A 456 17.41 -8.08 6.89
N ALA A 457 17.09 -7.15 5.99
CA ALA A 457 16.47 -5.86 6.30
C ALA A 457 14.94 -5.96 6.11
N MET A 458 14.21 -6.28 7.19
CA MET A 458 12.80 -6.69 7.09
C MET A 458 11.90 -5.66 6.38
N PRO A 459 10.93 -6.11 5.57
CA PRO A 459 10.15 -5.23 4.73
C PRO A 459 9.10 -4.47 5.54
N HIS A 460 9.17 -3.14 5.44
CA HIS A 460 8.05 -2.26 5.73
C HIS A 460 7.59 -1.48 4.48
N ILE A 461 8.28 -1.64 3.35
CA ILE A 461 7.73 -1.42 2.01
C ILE A 461 6.48 -2.29 1.75
N LYS A 462 5.58 -1.84 0.86
CA LYS A 462 4.47 -2.63 0.32
C LYS A 462 4.42 -2.43 -1.19
N LEU A 463 4.36 -3.53 -1.93
CA LEU A 463 4.49 -3.58 -3.39
C LEU A 463 3.43 -4.48 -4.00
N TYR A 464 2.95 -4.11 -5.18
CA TYR A 464 2.12 -4.98 -6.02
C TYR A 464 2.61 -4.89 -7.46
N MET A 465 2.64 -6.01 -8.19
CA MET A 465 3.07 -6.06 -9.59
C MET A 465 2.49 -7.26 -10.33
N ARG A 466 2.49 -7.19 -11.67
CA ARG A 466 2.16 -8.30 -12.56
C ARG A 466 3.40 -8.61 -13.42
N ALA A 467 4.00 -9.77 -13.21
CA ALA A 467 5.24 -10.18 -13.87
C ALA A 467 4.96 -11.17 -15.02
N SER A 468 5.92 -11.32 -15.94
CA SER A 468 5.88 -12.38 -16.96
C SER A 468 6.17 -13.76 -16.35
N PRO A 469 5.82 -14.87 -17.02
CA PRO A 469 6.03 -16.24 -16.50
C PRO A 469 7.50 -16.59 -16.23
N ASP A 470 8.42 -15.94 -16.95
CA ASP A 470 9.88 -16.03 -16.77
C ASP A 470 10.46 -14.96 -15.81
N PHE A 471 9.58 -14.12 -15.25
CA PHE A 471 9.87 -12.99 -14.37
C PHE A 471 10.88 -11.96 -14.93
N THR A 472 11.12 -11.92 -16.25
CA THR A 472 12.03 -10.94 -16.87
C THR A 472 11.35 -9.61 -17.21
N LYS A 473 10.02 -9.53 -17.13
CA LYS A 473 9.21 -8.35 -17.50
C LYS A 473 8.10 -8.09 -16.49
N LEU A 474 7.64 -6.84 -16.43
CA LEU A 474 6.46 -6.40 -15.69
C LEU A 474 5.46 -5.74 -16.64
N ALA A 475 4.17 -6.07 -16.48
CA ALA A 475 3.07 -5.34 -17.13
C ALA A 475 2.69 -4.07 -16.34
N TRP A 476 2.95 -4.03 -15.03
CA TRP A 476 2.83 -2.86 -14.16
C TRP A 476 3.52 -3.10 -12.80
N PHE A 477 3.80 -2.01 -12.08
CA PHE A 477 4.36 -2.01 -10.71
C PHE A 477 3.74 -0.90 -9.86
N LEU A 478 3.50 -1.16 -8.58
CA LEU A 478 2.91 -0.22 -7.62
C LEU A 478 3.68 -0.27 -6.30
N ILE A 479 4.10 0.88 -5.80
CA ILE A 479 4.49 1.09 -4.40
C ILE A 479 3.38 1.87 -3.67
N THR A 480 3.03 1.45 -2.47
CA THR A 480 1.91 2.03 -1.70
C THR A 480 2.12 1.90 -0.20
N SER A 481 1.38 2.67 0.60
CA SER A 481 1.20 2.38 2.02
C SER A 481 0.27 1.19 2.27
N ALA A 482 -0.61 0.85 1.32
CA ALA A 482 -1.66 -0.15 1.51
C ALA A 482 -1.12 -1.58 1.75
N ASN A 483 -1.44 -2.12 2.93
CA ASN A 483 -1.24 -3.53 3.28
C ASN A 483 -2.38 -4.42 2.75
N LEU A 484 -2.20 -5.75 2.77
CA LEU A 484 -3.24 -6.71 2.35
C LEU A 484 -4.41 -6.74 3.33
N SER A 485 -5.36 -5.82 3.17
CA SER A 485 -6.56 -5.72 4.00
C SER A 485 -7.72 -5.00 3.31
N LYS A 486 -8.95 -5.41 3.66
CA LYS A 486 -10.19 -4.72 3.29
C LYS A 486 -10.26 -3.26 3.77
N ALA A 487 -9.59 -2.93 4.88
CA ALA A 487 -9.58 -1.59 5.45
C ALA A 487 -8.81 -0.58 4.56
N ALA A 488 -7.68 -1.01 4.01
CA ALA A 488 -6.81 -0.25 3.12
C ALA A 488 -7.35 -0.22 1.68
N TRP A 489 -7.68 -1.39 1.12
CA TRP A 489 -8.00 -1.55 -0.29
C TRP A 489 -9.47 -1.33 -0.65
N GLY A 490 -10.36 -1.42 0.33
CA GLY A 490 -11.81 -1.42 0.14
C GLY A 490 -12.41 -2.83 0.16
N ASN A 491 -13.73 -2.88 0.25
CA ASN A 491 -14.56 -4.07 0.16
C ASN A 491 -15.92 -3.72 -0.46
N LEU A 492 -16.46 -4.55 -1.36
CA LEU A 492 -17.79 -4.36 -1.94
C LEU A 492 -18.89 -4.68 -0.92
N GLU A 493 -19.81 -3.74 -0.72
CA GLU A 493 -21.02 -3.90 0.09
C GLU A 493 -22.28 -3.90 -0.81
N LYS A 494 -23.44 -4.30 -0.25
CA LYS A 494 -24.76 -4.18 -0.89
C LYS A 494 -24.80 -4.73 -2.32
N ASN A 495 -24.51 -6.02 -2.50
CA ASN A 495 -24.51 -6.70 -3.80
C ASN A 495 -23.62 -6.00 -4.86
N SER A 496 -22.45 -5.50 -4.45
CA SER A 496 -21.49 -4.78 -5.29
C SER A 496 -21.97 -3.43 -5.86
N SER A 497 -23.05 -2.85 -5.32
CA SER A 497 -23.51 -1.50 -5.68
C SER A 497 -22.75 -0.36 -4.98
N GLN A 498 -21.87 -0.71 -4.03
CA GLN A 498 -21.12 0.23 -3.20
C GLN A 498 -19.74 -0.35 -2.85
N VAL A 499 -18.69 0.47 -2.79
CA VAL A 499 -17.42 0.10 -2.15
C VAL A 499 -17.25 0.87 -0.84
N MET A 500 -16.78 0.19 0.21
CA MET A 500 -16.50 0.77 1.53
C MET A 500 -15.00 0.68 1.82
N VAL A 501 -14.39 1.81 2.17
CA VAL A 501 -12.97 1.97 2.48
C VAL A 501 -12.86 2.55 3.90
N ARG A 502 -11.91 2.07 4.71
CA ARG A 502 -11.78 2.50 6.12
C ARG A 502 -10.59 3.42 6.39
N SER A 503 -9.50 3.27 5.65
CA SER A 503 -8.22 3.95 5.91
C SER A 503 -7.89 5.02 4.86
N TYR A 504 -7.04 5.97 5.26
CA TYR A 504 -6.26 6.76 4.30
C TYR A 504 -5.02 5.97 3.91
N GLU A 505 -4.86 5.71 2.61
CA GLU A 505 -3.65 5.13 2.01
C GLU A 505 -3.24 5.95 0.79
N LEU A 506 -1.97 5.83 0.37
CA LEU A 506 -1.47 6.45 -0.86
C LEU A 506 -0.33 5.64 -1.48
N GLY A 507 -0.27 5.62 -2.81
CA GLY A 507 0.78 4.98 -3.59
C GLY A 507 0.84 5.50 -5.03
N VAL A 508 1.87 5.07 -5.77
CA VAL A 508 2.07 5.43 -7.19
C VAL A 508 2.21 4.21 -8.08
N LEU A 509 1.40 4.18 -9.14
CA LEU A 509 1.33 3.12 -10.13
C LEU A 509 2.16 3.49 -11.37
N TYR A 510 3.12 2.62 -11.68
CA TYR A 510 3.92 2.64 -12.90
C TYR A 510 3.27 1.75 -13.95
N LEU A 511 2.82 2.35 -15.06
CA LEU A 511 2.33 1.65 -16.24
C LEU A 511 3.30 1.87 -17.42
N PRO A 512 3.74 0.82 -18.13
CA PRO A 512 4.67 0.94 -19.26
C PRO A 512 4.25 1.98 -20.31
N SER A 513 2.95 2.11 -20.57
CA SER A 513 2.34 3.10 -21.46
C SER A 513 2.71 4.54 -21.13
N ALA A 514 2.73 4.92 -19.84
CA ALA A 514 3.15 6.25 -19.40
C ALA A 514 4.66 6.50 -19.54
N PHE A 515 5.44 5.46 -19.88
CA PHE A 515 6.89 5.48 -20.09
C PHE A 515 7.29 5.17 -21.54
N ASP A 516 6.34 5.18 -22.49
CA ASP A 516 6.55 4.86 -23.91
C ASP A 516 7.04 3.41 -24.14
N MET A 517 6.57 2.47 -23.31
CA MET A 517 7.01 1.07 -23.28
C MET A 517 5.81 0.10 -23.35
N ALA A 518 6.02 -1.09 -23.91
CA ALA A 518 5.01 -2.17 -23.90
C ALA A 518 4.99 -2.94 -22.57
N PHE A 519 6.16 -3.11 -21.95
CA PHE A 519 6.40 -3.76 -20.67
C PHE A 519 7.68 -3.16 -20.08
N PHE A 520 7.85 -3.20 -18.76
CA PHE A 520 9.16 -2.91 -18.16
C PHE A 520 10.01 -4.19 -18.11
N PRO A 521 11.23 -4.23 -18.65
CA PRO A 521 12.19 -5.27 -18.30
C PRO A 521 12.55 -5.18 -16.81
N VAL A 522 12.87 -6.28 -16.15
CA VAL A 522 13.33 -6.30 -14.74
C VAL A 522 14.84 -6.06 -14.67
N GLN A 523 15.26 -5.10 -13.83
CA GLN A 523 16.67 -4.76 -13.64
C GLN A 523 17.41 -5.86 -12.85
N LYS A 524 18.34 -6.59 -13.50
CA LYS A 524 19.09 -7.70 -12.88
C LYS A 524 20.28 -7.27 -12.00
N ASN A 525 20.65 -5.99 -12.01
CA ASN A 525 21.62 -5.41 -11.09
C ASN A 525 21.08 -4.05 -10.61
N PRO A 526 20.53 -3.93 -9.40
CA PRO A 526 19.89 -2.70 -8.91
C PRO A 526 20.88 -1.54 -8.68
N PHE A 527 22.19 -1.80 -8.71
CA PHE A 527 23.24 -0.79 -8.60
C PHE A 527 24.11 -0.77 -9.88
N PRO A 528 23.55 -0.36 -11.05
CA PRO A 528 24.29 -0.32 -12.29
C PRO A 528 25.30 0.84 -12.28
N ALA A 529 26.53 0.59 -12.73
CA ALA A 529 27.58 1.60 -12.84
C ALA A 529 27.30 2.71 -13.89
N THR A 530 26.19 2.61 -14.63
CA THR A 530 25.75 3.56 -15.67
C THR A 530 24.23 3.77 -15.57
N SER A 531 23.80 5.03 -15.46
CA SER A 531 22.41 5.42 -15.13
C SER A 531 21.39 5.34 -16.29
N SER A 532 21.71 4.66 -17.39
CA SER A 532 20.92 4.69 -18.63
C SER A 532 20.04 3.44 -18.84
N SER A 533 19.68 2.72 -17.78
CA SER A 533 18.84 1.51 -17.90
C SER A 533 17.37 1.85 -18.11
N LYS A 534 16.73 1.19 -19.08
CA LYS A 534 15.26 1.18 -19.28
C LYS A 534 14.58 0.01 -18.56
N ALA A 535 15.21 -0.56 -17.52
CA ALA A 535 14.66 -1.69 -16.78
C ALA A 535 14.35 -1.28 -15.33
N PHE A 536 13.23 -1.80 -14.80
CA PHE A 536 12.66 -1.36 -13.54
C PHE A 536 13.40 -1.98 -12.34
N PRO A 537 13.79 -1.19 -11.32
CA PRO A 537 14.49 -1.66 -10.13
C PRO A 537 13.53 -2.36 -9.15
N VAL A 538 13.14 -3.60 -9.46
CA VAL A 538 12.40 -4.46 -8.53
C VAL A 538 13.29 -4.74 -7.31
N PRO A 539 12.84 -4.46 -6.07
CA PRO A 539 13.72 -4.52 -4.91
C PRO A 539 13.77 -5.90 -4.21
N ILE A 540 12.91 -6.82 -4.64
CA ILE A 540 12.83 -8.22 -4.16
C ILE A 540 13.34 -9.17 -5.24
N ASP A 541 13.78 -10.36 -4.83
CA ASP A 541 14.22 -11.39 -5.78
C ASP A 541 13.01 -12.00 -6.50
N LEU A 542 13.18 -12.28 -7.79
CA LEU A 542 12.20 -12.97 -8.63
C LEU A 542 12.84 -14.22 -9.28
N PRO A 543 12.13 -15.36 -9.37
CA PRO A 543 10.79 -15.62 -8.84
C PRO A 543 10.74 -15.61 -7.30
N PRO A 544 9.62 -15.22 -6.68
CA PRO A 544 9.45 -15.32 -5.22
C PRO A 544 9.64 -16.77 -4.73
N GLN A 545 10.42 -16.96 -3.67
CA GLN A 545 10.63 -18.29 -3.08
C GLN A 545 9.40 -18.70 -2.25
N PRO A 546 8.69 -19.80 -2.55
CA PRO A 546 7.57 -20.27 -1.74
C PRO A 546 8.02 -20.72 -0.34
N TYR A 547 7.12 -20.64 0.64
CA TYR A 547 7.35 -21.20 1.98
C TYR A 547 7.65 -22.71 1.93
N LEU A 548 8.60 -23.15 2.76
CA LEU A 548 8.81 -24.56 3.06
C LEU A 548 7.67 -25.10 3.94
N LYS A 549 7.48 -26.43 3.96
CA LYS A 549 6.47 -27.09 4.81
C LYS A 549 6.68 -26.85 6.32
N THR A 550 7.86 -26.43 6.72
CA THR A 550 8.25 -26.07 8.09
C THR A 550 8.09 -24.58 8.39
N ASP A 551 7.95 -23.74 7.37
CA ASP A 551 7.88 -22.29 7.55
C ASP A 551 6.52 -21.90 8.10
N GLN A 552 6.53 -20.90 8.99
CA GLN A 552 5.32 -20.28 9.53
C GLN A 552 5.41 -18.78 9.26
N PRO A 553 4.29 -18.09 8.96
CA PRO A 553 4.28 -16.64 8.83
C PRO A 553 4.68 -16.01 10.17
N TRP A 554 5.31 -14.83 10.12
CA TRP A 554 5.45 -14.06 11.33
C TRP A 554 4.07 -13.72 11.93
N ILE A 555 3.91 -13.97 13.22
CA ILE A 555 2.73 -13.59 14.00
C ILE A 555 3.23 -12.86 15.24
N TRP A 556 2.88 -11.59 15.36
CA TRP A 556 3.56 -10.66 16.27
C TRP A 556 3.12 -10.79 17.75
N ASN A 557 1.95 -11.38 18.02
CA ASN A 557 1.36 -11.46 19.36
C ASN A 557 1.31 -12.88 19.95
N ILE A 558 2.17 -13.79 19.45
CA ILE A 558 2.48 -15.09 20.09
C ILE A 558 3.98 -15.14 20.42
N PRO A 559 4.42 -15.92 21.43
CA PRO A 559 5.83 -16.04 21.77
C PRO A 559 6.61 -16.91 20.76
N HIS A 560 7.84 -16.50 20.42
CA HIS A 560 8.80 -17.29 19.65
C HIS A 560 10.05 -17.50 20.52
N ASN A 561 10.15 -18.68 21.12
CA ASN A 561 11.14 -19.02 22.14
C ASN A 561 11.90 -20.34 21.88
N GLN A 562 11.72 -20.94 20.70
CA GLN A 562 12.35 -22.22 20.32
C GLN A 562 13.80 -22.06 19.88
N SER A 563 14.20 -20.86 19.43
CA SER A 563 15.54 -20.51 19.01
C SER A 563 15.76 -19.01 19.22
N PRO A 564 16.99 -18.56 19.51
CA PRO A 564 17.29 -17.13 19.59
C PRO A 564 17.30 -16.46 18.21
N ASP A 565 17.13 -15.14 18.22
CA ASP A 565 17.42 -14.26 17.09
C ASP A 565 18.92 -13.92 16.96
N THR A 566 19.25 -13.09 15.97
CA THR A 566 20.58 -12.53 15.69
C THR A 566 21.25 -11.82 16.88
N HIS A 567 20.49 -11.41 17.89
CA HIS A 567 20.97 -10.74 19.10
C HIS A 567 20.96 -11.65 20.34
N GLY A 568 20.67 -12.94 20.17
CA GLY A 568 20.60 -13.92 21.25
C GLY A 568 19.27 -13.95 22.01
N ASN A 569 18.24 -13.23 21.55
CA ASN A 569 16.99 -13.00 22.28
C ASN A 569 15.82 -13.85 21.79
N ILE A 570 14.78 -13.95 22.62
CA ILE A 570 13.50 -14.59 22.30
C ILE A 570 12.37 -13.56 22.25
N TRP A 571 11.34 -13.83 21.46
CA TRP A 571 10.15 -12.97 21.41
C TRP A 571 9.11 -13.44 22.44
N VAL A 572 8.74 -12.56 23.37
CA VAL A 572 7.66 -12.79 24.35
C VAL A 572 6.78 -11.54 24.41
N PRO A 573 5.71 -11.46 23.61
CA PRO A 573 4.81 -10.31 23.61
C PRO A 573 3.93 -10.29 24.86
N SER A 574 3.64 -9.09 25.36
CA SER A 574 2.87 -8.83 26.59
C SER A 574 1.37 -9.05 26.43
#